data_AF-A0A0C3AWE0-F1
#
_entry.id   AF-A0A0C3AWE0-F1
#
_cell.length_a   1.000
_cell.length_b   1.000
_cell.length_c   1.000
_cell.angle_alpha   90.00
_cell.angle_beta   90.00
_cell.angle_gamma   90.00
#
_symmetry.space_group_name_H-M   'P 1'
#
loop_
_entity.id
_entity.type
_entity.pdbx_description
1 polymer ?
#
loop_
_entity_poly.entity_id
_entity_poly.type
_entity_poly.pdbx_seq_one_letter_code
_entity_poly.pdbx_strand_id
1 'polypeptide(L)'
;METTNVKFLTEVQERRIMTYVEEKALDINRAFQKRHMLSSKLRTLPDYISAIRVLIFDLVMVISPMVPSGELRVSLLLRLTADLLDAAPGYAASISPDENDEDMSTSGGSGGSETGDAGTKYPLVELFDILHELDNAWAAVLSCQVWNNESQTGEDVMLSVVDTENQVDAMEHDASSVSGDIVASEHGIKLYAPSDTESTRLRSMILAGMSAIEDWLDEGQVPDVAKEPFEQCFDLTLSFLGEESNEASFVPDGFVGCGATSK
;
A
#
# COMPACT_ATOMS: atom_id res chain seq x y z
N MET A 1 -1.17 -16.81 -23.77
CA MET A 1 -2.01 -15.93 -22.94
C MET A 1 -2.75 -16.85 -22.00
N GLU A 2 -2.28 -16.94 -20.75
CA GLU A 2 -2.96 -17.70 -19.71
C GLU A 2 -4.17 -16.88 -19.26
N THR A 3 -5.34 -17.50 -19.20
CA THR A 3 -6.55 -16.87 -18.69
C THR A 3 -6.58 -17.05 -17.18
N THR A 4 -6.36 -15.98 -16.42
CA THR A 4 -6.42 -15.99 -14.96
C THR A 4 -7.88 -16.21 -14.55
N ASN A 5 -8.18 -17.37 -13.97
CA ASN A 5 -9.53 -17.69 -13.51
C ASN A 5 -9.84 -16.88 -12.25
N VAL A 6 -10.54 -15.76 -12.40
CA VAL A 6 -10.90 -14.90 -11.28
C VAL A 6 -12.03 -15.54 -10.48
N LYS A 7 -11.73 -15.92 -9.24
CA LYS A 7 -12.69 -16.54 -8.33
C LYS A 7 -13.31 -15.50 -7.41
N PHE A 8 -14.64 -15.44 -7.38
CA PHE A 8 -15.39 -14.61 -6.44
C PHE A 8 -15.29 -15.16 -5.02
N LEU A 9 -15.19 -14.25 -4.04
CA LEU A 9 -15.31 -14.58 -2.64
C LEU A 9 -16.79 -14.60 -2.26
N THR A 10 -17.17 -15.52 -1.40
CA THR A 10 -18.47 -15.49 -0.72
C THR A 10 -18.42 -14.51 0.45
N GLU A 11 -19.57 -13.94 0.84
CA GLU A 11 -19.67 -13.02 2.00
C GLU A 11 -19.06 -13.61 3.28
N VAL A 12 -19.18 -14.92 3.48
CA VAL A 12 -18.57 -15.63 4.63
C VAL A 12 -17.05 -15.64 4.53
N GLN A 13 -16.49 -15.78 3.32
CA GLN A 13 -15.05 -15.71 3.10
C GLN A 13 -14.53 -14.28 3.31
N GLU A 14 -15.24 -13.27 2.79
CA GLU A 14 -14.91 -11.86 3.01
C GLU A 14 -14.87 -11.50 4.49
N ARG A 15 -15.90 -11.87 5.25
CA ARG A 15 -15.94 -11.66 6.70
C ARG A 15 -14.78 -12.33 7.42
N ARG A 16 -14.44 -13.56 7.03
CA ARG A 16 -13.30 -14.31 7.61
C ARG A 16 -11.96 -13.65 7.31
N ILE A 17 -11.75 -13.20 6.07
CA ILE A 17 -10.54 -12.49 5.66
C ILE A 17 -10.43 -11.19 6.45
N MET A 18 -11.50 -10.40 6.52
CA MET A 18 -11.53 -9.17 7.30
C MET A 18 -11.17 -9.42 8.77
N THR A 19 -11.83 -10.37 9.43
CA THR A 19 -11.53 -10.71 10.85
C THR A 19 -10.07 -11.14 11.02
N TYR A 20 -9.54 -11.97 10.10
CA TYR A 20 -8.15 -12.42 10.16
C TYR A 20 -7.17 -11.26 9.99
N VAL A 21 -7.37 -10.40 8.99
CA VAL A 21 -6.51 -9.22 8.74
C VAL A 21 -6.55 -8.28 9.94
N GLU A 22 -7.73 -8.02 10.50
CA GLU A 22 -7.88 -7.16 11.68
C GLU A 22 -7.16 -7.72 12.91
N GLU A 23 -7.29 -9.03 13.18
CA GLU A 23 -6.59 -9.70 14.27
C GLU A 23 -5.07 -9.61 14.08
N LYS A 24 -4.57 -9.86 12.87
CA LYS A 24 -3.14 -9.80 12.56
C LYS A 24 -2.58 -8.39 12.59
N ALA A 25 -3.28 -7.41 12.04
CA ALA A 25 -2.88 -6.00 12.11
C ALA A 25 -2.82 -5.53 13.57
N LEU A 26 -3.78 -5.95 14.40
CA LEU A 26 -3.79 -5.64 15.83
C LEU A 26 -2.65 -6.34 16.59
N ASP A 27 -2.30 -7.58 16.25
CA ASP A 27 -1.13 -8.26 16.82
C ASP A 27 0.18 -7.58 16.42
N ILE A 28 0.33 -7.18 15.15
CA ILE A 28 1.47 -6.40 14.64
C ILE A 28 1.57 -5.08 15.40
N ASN A 29 0.48 -4.32 15.51
CA ASN A 29 0.45 -3.05 16.24
C ASN A 29 0.80 -3.22 17.72
N ARG A 30 0.31 -4.27 18.39
CA ARG A 30 0.72 -4.59 19.77
C ARG A 30 2.20 -4.89 19.90
N ALA A 31 2.78 -5.60 18.94
CA ALA A 31 4.21 -5.92 18.92
C ALA A 31 5.06 -4.67 18.62
N PHE A 32 4.61 -3.81 17.69
CA PHE A 32 5.20 -2.51 17.40
C PHE A 32 5.22 -1.59 18.63
N GLN A 33 4.12 -1.47 19.37
CA GLN A 33 4.09 -0.67 20.60
C GLN A 33 5.05 -1.20 21.67
N LYS A 34 5.34 -2.50 21.65
CA LYS A 34 6.30 -3.15 22.54
C LYS A 34 7.71 -3.26 21.94
N ARG A 35 8.03 -2.61 20.81
CA ARG A 35 9.31 -2.77 20.10
C ARG A 35 10.55 -2.47 20.94
N HIS A 36 10.43 -1.60 21.95
CA HIS A 36 11.50 -1.30 22.91
C HIS A 36 11.75 -2.44 23.93
N MET A 37 10.82 -3.39 24.07
CA MET A 37 10.96 -4.54 24.94
C MET A 37 11.74 -5.65 24.25
N LEU A 38 12.70 -6.26 24.96
CA LEU A 38 13.50 -7.38 24.44
C LEU A 38 12.66 -8.62 24.05
N SER A 39 11.44 -8.74 24.57
CA SER A 39 10.51 -9.83 24.29
C SER A 39 9.65 -9.60 23.04
N SER A 40 9.67 -8.40 22.44
CA SER A 40 8.91 -8.15 21.22
C SER A 40 9.54 -8.88 20.02
N LYS A 41 8.69 -9.33 19.10
CA LYS A 41 9.10 -9.97 17.85
C LYS A 41 9.42 -8.96 16.74
N LEU A 42 8.91 -7.73 16.86
CA LEU A 42 9.04 -6.68 15.84
C LEU A 42 9.91 -5.53 16.36
N ARG A 43 11.12 -5.87 16.83
CA ARG A 43 12.06 -4.90 17.40
C ARG A 43 12.75 -4.07 16.33
N THR A 44 12.94 -4.66 15.16
CA THR A 44 13.60 -4.03 14.02
C THR A 44 12.58 -3.66 12.95
N LEU A 45 12.94 -2.65 12.14
CA LEU A 45 12.13 -2.25 10.99
C LEU A 45 11.98 -3.39 9.96
N PRO A 46 13.03 -4.16 9.60
CA PRO A 46 12.91 -5.37 8.78
C PRO A 46 11.87 -6.38 9.24
N ASP A 47 11.83 -6.68 10.56
CA ASP A 47 10.86 -7.63 11.11
C ASP A 47 9.43 -7.12 10.93
N TYR A 48 9.22 -5.81 11.15
CA TYR A 48 7.93 -5.15 10.97
C TYR A 48 7.49 -5.14 9.50
N ILE A 49 8.39 -4.73 8.60
CA ILE A 49 8.17 -4.72 7.15
C ILE A 49 7.81 -6.12 6.67
N SER A 50 8.57 -7.13 7.09
CA SER A 50 8.29 -8.52 6.72
C SER A 50 6.89 -8.97 7.18
N ALA A 51 6.45 -8.56 8.37
CA ALA A 51 5.13 -8.92 8.89
C ALA A 51 3.98 -8.22 8.16
N ILE A 52 4.11 -6.91 7.88
CA ILE A 52 3.06 -6.14 7.20
C ILE A 52 2.99 -6.46 5.70
N ARG A 53 4.14 -6.74 5.06
CA ARG A 53 4.25 -7.16 3.66
C ARG A 53 3.38 -8.38 3.35
N VAL A 54 3.42 -9.39 4.23
CA VAL A 54 2.60 -10.60 4.08
C VAL A 54 1.10 -10.27 4.10
N LEU A 55 0.66 -9.34 4.95
CA LEU A 55 -0.76 -8.95 4.97
C LEU A 55 -1.16 -8.20 3.70
N ILE A 56 -0.30 -7.30 3.22
CA ILE A 56 -0.56 -6.49 2.02
C ILE A 56 -0.56 -7.38 0.77
N PHE A 57 0.58 -7.99 0.44
CA PHE A 57 0.79 -8.60 -0.87
C PHE A 57 0.32 -10.04 -0.98
N ASP A 58 0.46 -10.84 0.08
CA ASP A 58 0.06 -12.26 0.04
C ASP A 58 -1.43 -12.47 0.37
N LEU A 59 -2.10 -11.46 0.93
CA LEU A 59 -3.50 -11.58 1.36
C LEU A 59 -4.41 -10.51 0.76
N VAL A 60 -4.18 -9.22 1.01
CA VAL A 60 -5.08 -8.16 0.55
C VAL A 60 -5.05 -8.00 -0.97
N MET A 61 -3.86 -8.01 -1.58
CA MET A 61 -3.72 -7.83 -3.03
C MET A 61 -4.22 -9.02 -3.87
N VAL A 62 -4.39 -10.19 -3.24
CA VAL A 62 -4.99 -11.38 -3.88
C VAL A 62 -6.52 -11.29 -3.95
N ILE A 63 -7.14 -10.35 -3.22
CA ILE A 63 -8.59 -10.13 -3.27
C ILE A 63 -8.97 -9.60 -4.67
N SER A 64 -10.03 -10.17 -5.27
CA SER A 64 -10.52 -9.75 -6.59
C SER A 64 -10.95 -8.27 -6.58
N PRO A 65 -10.65 -7.49 -7.64
CA PRO A 65 -11.15 -6.12 -7.79
C PRO A 65 -12.67 -6.04 -8.10
N MET A 66 -13.36 -7.18 -8.21
CA MET A 66 -14.78 -7.23 -8.53
C MET A 66 -15.66 -6.93 -7.31
N VAL A 67 -16.81 -6.29 -7.52
CA VAL A 67 -17.79 -6.00 -6.47
C VAL A 67 -18.43 -7.31 -5.94
N PRO A 68 -18.59 -7.48 -4.61
CA PRO A 68 -18.27 -6.52 -3.53
C PRO A 68 -16.82 -6.60 -3.01
N SER A 69 -16.08 -7.66 -3.31
CA SER A 69 -14.73 -7.91 -2.77
C SER A 69 -13.72 -6.78 -3.02
N GLY A 70 -13.87 -6.04 -4.11
CA GLY A 70 -13.02 -4.89 -4.43
C GLY A 70 -13.10 -3.77 -3.39
N GLU A 71 -14.28 -3.53 -2.79
CA GLU A 71 -14.44 -2.55 -1.70
C GLU A 71 -13.64 -2.98 -0.46
N LEU A 72 -13.70 -4.28 -0.12
CA LEU A 72 -12.92 -4.84 0.97
C LEU A 72 -11.41 -4.69 0.71
N ARG A 73 -10.95 -4.95 -0.52
CA ARG A 73 -9.54 -4.77 -0.93
C ARG A 73 -9.08 -3.34 -0.68
N VAL A 74 -9.82 -2.35 -1.18
CA VAL A 74 -9.48 -0.92 -1.03
C VAL A 74 -9.45 -0.52 0.44
N SER A 75 -10.48 -0.89 1.21
CA SER A 75 -10.60 -0.55 2.63
C SER A 75 -9.45 -1.12 3.47
N LEU A 76 -9.10 -2.39 3.26
CA LEU A 76 -7.98 -3.04 3.96
C LEU A 76 -6.63 -2.44 3.54
N LEU A 77 -6.43 -2.18 2.25
CA LEU A 77 -5.17 -1.62 1.75
C LEU A 77 -4.95 -0.19 2.26
N LEU A 78 -6.01 0.65 2.30
CA LEU A 78 -5.97 1.99 2.90
C LEU A 78 -5.48 1.92 4.34
N ARG A 79 -6.04 0.99 5.12
CA ARG A 79 -5.68 0.83 6.53
C ARG A 79 -4.23 0.37 6.72
N LEU A 80 -3.80 -0.66 6.00
CA LEU A 80 -2.44 -1.20 6.15
C LEU A 80 -1.38 -0.22 5.64
N THR A 81 -1.71 0.59 4.62
CA THR A 81 -0.86 1.70 4.18
C THR A 81 -0.69 2.75 5.28
N ALA A 82 -1.78 3.13 5.94
CA ALA A 82 -1.72 4.07 7.08
C ALA A 82 -0.82 3.53 8.20
N ASP A 83 -1.04 2.27 8.59
CA ASP A 83 -0.28 1.61 9.66
C ASP A 83 1.22 1.53 9.31
N LEU A 84 1.58 1.22 8.05
CA LEU A 84 2.98 1.16 7.59
C LEU A 84 3.65 2.53 7.65
N LEU A 85 3.02 3.56 7.07
CA LEU A 85 3.57 4.92 6.99
C LEU A 85 3.71 5.56 8.38
N ASP A 86 2.78 5.30 9.30
CA ASP A 86 2.83 5.80 10.68
C ASP A 86 3.87 5.05 11.54
N ALA A 87 4.01 3.73 11.34
CA ALA A 87 4.90 2.92 12.17
C ALA A 87 6.37 3.00 11.77
N ALA A 88 6.69 3.21 10.48
CA ALA A 88 8.06 3.19 9.98
C ALA A 88 8.98 4.20 10.69
N PRO A 89 8.60 5.49 10.87
CA PRO A 89 9.35 6.46 11.66
C PRO A 89 9.56 6.08 13.14
N GLY A 90 8.78 5.14 13.66
CA GLY A 90 8.90 4.64 15.03
C GLY A 90 10.16 3.80 15.29
N TYR A 91 10.93 3.45 14.26
CA TYR A 91 12.17 2.69 14.34
C TYR A 91 13.41 3.59 14.19
N ALA A 92 14.60 3.05 14.44
CA ALA A 92 15.84 3.79 14.22
C ALA A 92 16.16 3.86 12.71
N ALA A 93 16.34 5.07 12.17
CA ALA A 93 16.86 5.32 10.83
C ALA A 93 18.38 5.07 10.79
N SER A 94 18.82 3.82 10.99
CA SER A 94 20.24 3.48 10.89
C SER A 94 20.54 2.74 9.60
N ILE A 95 21.62 3.14 8.94
CA ILE A 95 22.12 2.51 7.69
C ILE A 95 22.85 1.18 7.99
N SER A 96 23.06 0.86 9.28
CA SER A 96 23.79 -0.34 9.79
C SER A 96 25.27 -0.40 9.36
N PRO A 97 26.08 -1.34 9.89
CA PRO A 97 26.12 -1.96 11.22
C PRO A 97 27.35 -1.46 12.01
N ASP A 98 27.39 -1.64 13.33
CA ASP A 98 28.50 -1.24 14.23
C ASP A 98 29.92 -1.46 13.65
N GLU A 99 30.54 -0.43 13.06
CA GLU A 99 31.96 -0.42 12.63
C GLU A 99 32.94 -0.21 13.79
N ASN A 100 32.50 -0.30 15.04
CA ASN A 100 33.35 -0.02 16.21
C ASN A 100 34.17 -1.23 16.71
N ASP A 101 34.23 -2.35 15.99
CA ASP A 101 35.13 -3.48 16.29
C ASP A 101 36.50 -3.38 15.58
N GLU A 102 36.95 -2.17 15.23
CA GLU A 102 38.37 -1.90 14.92
C GLU A 102 39.24 -1.84 16.19
N ASP A 103 39.24 -2.88 17.04
CA ASP A 103 40.36 -3.12 17.97
C ASP A 103 40.24 -4.46 18.72
N MET A 104 40.53 -5.59 18.06
CA MET A 104 41.40 -6.60 18.68
C MET A 104 41.89 -7.65 17.68
N SER A 105 43.14 -7.47 17.30
CA SER A 105 44.09 -8.50 16.87
C SER A 105 43.77 -9.91 17.40
N THR A 106 43.52 -10.90 16.54
CA THR A 106 44.15 -12.22 16.71
C THR A 106 44.17 -13.04 15.43
N SER A 107 45.35 -13.61 15.20
CA SER A 107 45.83 -14.32 14.02
C SER A 107 45.20 -15.70 13.79
N GLY A 108 44.99 -16.05 12.51
CA GLY A 108 45.33 -17.36 11.97
C GLY A 108 44.28 -18.47 12.10
N GLY A 109 43.49 -18.68 11.05
CA GLY A 109 42.63 -19.85 10.92
C GLY A 109 42.01 -19.99 9.53
N SER A 110 42.78 -20.50 8.56
CA SER A 110 42.23 -20.99 7.29
C SER A 110 41.41 -22.26 7.51
N GLY A 111 40.11 -22.18 7.24
CA GLY A 111 39.22 -23.34 7.14
C GLY A 111 37.83 -22.87 6.75
N GLY A 112 37.43 -23.12 5.51
CA GLY A 112 36.22 -22.56 4.92
C GLY A 112 34.91 -23.03 5.55
N SER A 113 33.87 -22.25 5.31
CA SER A 113 32.49 -22.74 5.20
C SER A 113 31.65 -21.70 4.47
N GLU A 114 31.43 -21.94 3.18
CA GLU A 114 30.35 -21.32 2.41
C GLU A 114 29.02 -21.85 2.96
N THR A 115 28.40 -21.15 3.92
CA THR A 115 27.01 -21.42 4.31
C THR A 115 26.38 -20.19 4.94
N GLY A 116 25.49 -19.54 4.20
CA GLY A 116 24.45 -18.67 4.75
C GLY A 116 24.85 -17.21 4.89
N ASP A 117 24.98 -16.52 3.76
CA ASP A 117 24.80 -15.08 3.64
C ASP A 117 23.39 -14.74 4.16
N ALA A 118 23.25 -14.64 5.49
CA ALA A 118 22.15 -13.93 6.13
C ALA A 118 22.43 -12.46 5.87
N GLY A 119 22.23 -12.06 4.60
CA GLY A 119 22.52 -10.73 4.09
C GLY A 119 21.98 -9.74 5.09
N THR A 120 22.87 -8.90 5.60
CA THR A 120 22.54 -7.83 6.53
C THR A 120 21.60 -6.93 5.76
N LYS A 121 20.30 -7.17 5.92
CA LYS A 121 19.32 -6.43 5.15
C LYS A 121 19.33 -5.00 5.70
N TYR A 122 19.64 -4.07 4.82
CA TYR A 122 19.70 -2.66 5.15
C TYR A 122 18.26 -2.18 5.39
N PRO A 123 17.89 -1.76 6.61
CA PRO A 123 16.51 -1.43 6.96
C PRO A 123 15.86 -0.41 6.02
N LEU A 124 16.64 0.57 5.56
CA LEU A 124 16.18 1.59 4.62
C LEU A 124 15.93 1.04 3.21
N VAL A 125 16.73 0.07 2.77
CA VAL A 125 16.51 -0.59 1.47
C VAL A 125 15.22 -1.40 1.51
N GLU A 126 14.99 -2.17 2.58
CA GLU A 126 13.72 -2.89 2.74
C GLU A 126 12.51 -1.96 2.81
N LEU A 127 12.65 -0.79 3.46
CA LEU A 127 11.58 0.20 3.51
C LEU A 127 11.31 0.78 2.14
N PHE A 128 12.34 1.17 1.39
CA PHE A 128 12.18 1.66 0.03
C PHE A 128 11.51 0.61 -0.87
N ASP A 129 11.97 -0.64 -0.81
CA ASP A 129 11.41 -1.74 -1.61
C ASP A 129 9.92 -1.94 -1.33
N ILE A 130 9.50 -1.97 -0.05
CA ILE A 130 8.07 -2.12 0.26
C ILE A 130 7.24 -0.91 -0.15
N LEU A 131 7.77 0.31 -0.06
CA LEU A 131 7.06 1.52 -0.50
C LEU A 131 6.91 1.54 -2.03
N HIS A 132 7.94 1.13 -2.77
CA HIS A 132 7.87 1.00 -4.22
C HIS A 132 6.87 -0.09 -4.65
N GLU A 133 6.86 -1.24 -3.97
CA GLU A 133 5.85 -2.29 -4.20
C GLU A 133 4.44 -1.79 -3.88
N LEU A 134 4.30 -0.99 -2.82
CA LEU A 134 3.01 -0.42 -2.42
C LEU A 134 2.51 0.62 -3.41
N ASP A 135 3.41 1.39 -4.04
CA ASP A 135 3.08 2.28 -5.15
C ASP A 135 2.50 1.51 -6.35
N ASN A 136 3.19 0.45 -6.77
CA ASN A 136 2.70 -0.44 -7.84
C ASN A 136 1.36 -1.10 -7.48
N ALA A 137 1.19 -1.49 -6.21
CA ALA A 137 -0.06 -2.08 -5.73
C ALA A 137 -1.23 -1.10 -5.79
N TRP A 138 -1.03 0.16 -5.38
CA TRP A 138 -2.04 1.19 -5.48
C TRP A 138 -2.37 1.57 -6.92
N ALA A 139 -1.35 1.68 -7.79
CA ALA A 139 -1.57 1.87 -9.23
C ALA A 139 -2.45 0.76 -9.84
N ALA A 140 -2.21 -0.50 -9.45
CA ALA A 140 -3.03 -1.63 -9.87
C ALA A 140 -4.48 -1.53 -9.33
N VAL A 141 -4.67 -1.12 -8.08
CA VAL A 141 -6.00 -0.93 -7.47
C VAL A 141 -6.77 0.20 -8.17
N LEU A 142 -6.12 1.35 -8.40
CA LEU A 142 -6.72 2.50 -9.08
C LEU A 142 -7.10 2.19 -10.53
N SER A 143 -6.35 1.28 -11.16
CA SER A 143 -6.62 0.79 -12.52
C SER A 143 -7.60 -0.42 -12.56
N CYS A 144 -8.16 -0.84 -11.42
CA CYS A 144 -9.03 -2.01 -11.29
C CYS A 144 -8.39 -3.33 -11.79
N GLN A 145 -7.07 -3.46 -11.68
CA GLN A 145 -6.29 -4.61 -12.14
C GLN A 145 -6.15 -5.70 -11.08
N VAL A 146 -5.86 -6.93 -11.53
CA VAL A 146 -5.47 -8.03 -10.65
C VAL A 146 -3.98 -7.95 -10.37
N TRP A 147 -3.59 -8.24 -9.13
CA TRP A 147 -2.19 -8.25 -8.74
C TRP A 147 -1.49 -9.53 -9.18
N ASN A 148 -0.33 -9.40 -9.83
CA ASN A 148 0.59 -10.51 -10.06
C ASN A 148 1.74 -10.44 -9.04
N ASN A 149 1.84 -11.45 -8.18
CA ASN A 149 2.85 -11.50 -7.11
C ASN A 149 4.28 -11.80 -7.64
N GLU A 150 4.40 -12.43 -8.81
CA GLU A 150 5.71 -12.76 -9.40
C GLU A 150 6.34 -11.52 -10.05
N SER A 151 5.54 -10.71 -10.74
CA SER A 151 5.98 -9.50 -11.41
C SER A 151 5.86 -8.24 -10.54
N GLN A 152 5.13 -8.32 -9.43
CA GLN A 152 4.79 -7.19 -8.54
C GLN A 152 4.14 -6.02 -9.29
N THR A 153 3.27 -6.34 -10.26
CA THR A 153 2.56 -5.36 -11.09
C THR A 153 1.09 -5.72 -11.25
N GLY A 154 0.29 -4.72 -11.64
CA GLY A 154 -1.10 -4.92 -12.01
C GLY A 154 -1.23 -5.48 -13.42
N GLU A 155 -2.11 -6.46 -13.60
CA GLU A 155 -2.43 -7.05 -14.90
C GLU A 155 -3.92 -6.87 -15.21
N ASP A 156 -4.20 -6.58 -16.49
CA ASP A 156 -5.56 -6.44 -16.98
C ASP A 156 -6.30 -7.79 -16.93
N VAL A 157 -7.51 -7.76 -16.38
CA VAL A 157 -8.35 -8.95 -16.28
C VAL A 157 -9.03 -9.23 -17.62
N MET A 158 -8.57 -10.27 -18.31
CA MET A 158 -9.26 -10.80 -19.49
C MET A 158 -10.44 -11.67 -19.04
N LEU A 159 -11.64 -11.09 -19.02
CA LEU A 159 -12.88 -11.80 -18.68
C LEU A 159 -13.33 -12.66 -19.87
N SER A 160 -13.15 -13.97 -19.78
CA SER A 160 -13.74 -14.88 -20.76
C SER A 160 -15.23 -15.05 -20.49
N VAL A 161 -16.07 -14.68 -21.46
CA VAL A 161 -17.55 -14.61 -21.40
C VAL A 161 -18.26 -15.98 -21.22
N VAL A 162 -17.54 -17.06 -20.90
CA VAL A 162 -17.98 -18.41 -21.27
C VAL A 162 -18.98 -19.06 -20.31
N ASP A 163 -19.18 -18.60 -19.05
CA ASP A 163 -19.94 -19.39 -18.06
C ASP A 163 -21.14 -18.68 -17.37
N THR A 164 -21.55 -17.50 -17.81
CA THR A 164 -22.59 -16.72 -17.10
C THR A 164 -24.02 -17.26 -17.24
N GLU A 165 -24.29 -18.21 -18.14
CA GLU A 165 -25.64 -18.75 -18.35
C GLU A 165 -26.15 -19.66 -17.21
N ASN A 166 -25.30 -20.08 -16.26
CA ASN A 166 -25.68 -21.03 -15.20
C ASN A 166 -25.86 -20.44 -13.78
N GLN A 167 -25.72 -19.12 -13.57
CA GLN A 167 -25.77 -18.52 -12.22
C GLN A 167 -26.88 -17.48 -11.98
N VAL A 168 -27.75 -17.21 -12.95
CA VAL A 168 -28.76 -16.13 -12.88
C VAL A 168 -29.98 -16.39 -11.99
N ASP A 169 -30.13 -17.57 -11.38
CA ASP A 169 -31.35 -17.91 -10.61
C ASP A 169 -31.31 -17.59 -9.09
N ALA A 170 -30.22 -17.01 -8.56
CA ALA A 170 -30.00 -16.97 -7.10
C ALA A 170 -29.88 -15.59 -6.41
N MET A 171 -29.89 -14.45 -7.13
CA MET A 171 -29.46 -13.17 -6.51
C MET A 171 -30.37 -11.95 -6.79
N GLU A 172 -31.69 -12.11 -6.68
CA GLU A 172 -32.67 -11.03 -6.94
C GLU A 172 -33.15 -10.27 -5.69
N HIS A 173 -32.43 -10.30 -4.57
CA HIS A 173 -32.81 -9.53 -3.38
C HIS A 173 -31.67 -8.66 -2.85
N ASP A 174 -31.95 -7.35 -2.82
CA ASP A 174 -31.34 -6.31 -1.99
C ASP A 174 -30.08 -5.60 -2.55
N ALA A 175 -30.33 -4.61 -3.43
CA ALA A 175 -29.33 -3.64 -3.88
C ALA A 175 -29.70 -2.24 -3.36
N SER A 176 -29.31 -1.92 -2.13
CA SER A 176 -29.40 -0.57 -1.57
C SER A 176 -28.04 -0.10 -1.08
N SER A 177 -27.55 0.99 -1.66
CA SER A 177 -26.52 1.92 -1.14
C SER A 177 -25.08 1.39 -1.01
N VAL A 178 -24.38 1.20 -2.13
CA VAL A 178 -22.90 1.21 -2.18
C VAL A 178 -22.47 2.53 -2.86
N SER A 179 -21.65 3.35 -2.18
CA SER A 179 -21.25 4.71 -2.63
C SER A 179 -19.93 4.75 -3.43
N GLY A 180 -19.59 3.66 -4.14
CA GLY A 180 -18.42 3.61 -5.02
C GLY A 180 -18.79 3.83 -6.49
N ASP A 181 -17.87 4.38 -7.28
CA ASP A 181 -18.02 4.48 -8.73
C ASP A 181 -17.88 3.09 -9.36
N ILE A 182 -19.00 2.58 -9.85
CA ILE A 182 -19.07 1.27 -10.50
C ILE A 182 -18.70 1.44 -11.98
N VAL A 183 -17.55 0.93 -12.37
CA VAL A 183 -17.20 0.82 -13.80
C VAL A 183 -17.96 -0.39 -14.37
N ALA A 184 -19.02 -0.11 -15.13
CA ALA A 184 -19.81 -1.15 -15.77
C ALA A 184 -19.06 -1.72 -16.98
N SER A 185 -18.65 -3.00 -16.91
CA SER A 185 -18.26 -3.75 -18.10
C SER A 185 -19.50 -4.06 -18.94
N GLU A 186 -19.36 -4.08 -20.27
CA GLU A 186 -20.41 -4.52 -21.22
C GLU A 186 -21.00 -5.90 -20.87
N HIS A 187 -20.30 -6.69 -20.04
CA HIS A 187 -20.65 -8.05 -19.64
C HIS A 187 -21.31 -8.14 -18.26
N GLY A 188 -21.72 -7.01 -17.65
CA GLY A 188 -22.43 -6.98 -16.37
C GLY A 188 -21.56 -7.22 -15.13
N ILE A 189 -20.27 -7.53 -15.30
CA ILE A 189 -19.31 -7.61 -14.19
C ILE A 189 -18.92 -6.18 -13.79
N LYS A 190 -19.08 -5.89 -12.51
CA LYS A 190 -18.77 -4.60 -11.91
C LYS A 190 -17.41 -4.66 -11.23
N LEU A 191 -16.48 -3.83 -11.69
CA LEU A 191 -15.22 -3.59 -11.00
C LEU A 191 -15.42 -2.46 -10.00
N TYR A 192 -14.73 -2.56 -8.86
CA TYR A 192 -14.73 -1.53 -7.84
C TYR A 192 -13.54 -0.60 -8.05
N ALA A 193 -13.80 0.64 -8.46
CA ALA A 193 -12.82 1.71 -8.41
C ALA A 193 -12.94 2.46 -7.06
N PRO A 194 -11.83 2.88 -6.44
CA PRO A 194 -11.89 3.74 -5.26
C PRO A 194 -12.73 4.99 -5.52
N SER A 195 -13.60 5.34 -4.56
CA SER A 195 -14.39 6.57 -4.61
C SER A 195 -13.51 7.83 -4.50
N ASP A 196 -14.02 9.00 -4.91
CA ASP A 196 -13.31 10.28 -4.76
C ASP A 196 -12.86 10.55 -3.33
N THR A 197 -13.67 10.16 -2.35
CA THR A 197 -13.35 10.30 -0.92
C THR A 197 -12.17 9.40 -0.52
N GLU A 198 -12.15 8.16 -1.01
CA GLU A 198 -11.05 7.22 -0.76
C GLU A 198 -9.77 7.67 -1.47
N SER A 199 -9.87 8.13 -2.71
CA SER A 199 -8.77 8.71 -3.48
C SER A 199 -8.17 9.94 -2.81
N THR A 200 -9.02 10.87 -2.34
CA THR A 200 -8.59 12.04 -1.56
C THR A 200 -7.91 11.65 -0.25
N ARG A 201 -8.45 10.64 0.44
CA ARG A 201 -7.89 10.10 1.67
C ARG A 201 -6.52 9.44 1.42
N LEU A 202 -6.41 8.62 0.37
CA LEU A 202 -5.16 7.97 -0.03
C LEU A 202 -4.08 9.01 -0.32
N ARG A 203 -4.39 10.02 -1.12
CA ARG A 203 -3.48 11.13 -1.43
C ARG A 203 -2.98 11.83 -0.15
N SER A 204 -3.90 12.22 0.71
CA SER A 204 -3.56 12.94 1.95
C SER A 204 -2.67 12.09 2.86
N MET A 205 -2.95 10.78 2.93
CA MET A 205 -2.18 9.82 3.72
C MET A 205 -0.78 9.61 3.17
N ILE A 206 -0.62 9.45 1.85
CA ILE A 206 0.69 9.31 1.20
C ILE A 206 1.54 10.56 1.45
N LEU A 207 1.00 11.76 1.18
CA LEU A 207 1.76 13.01 1.35
C LEU A 207 2.19 13.23 2.81
N ALA A 208 1.30 12.99 3.77
CA ALA A 208 1.64 13.10 5.18
C ALA A 208 2.66 12.04 5.63
N GLY A 209 2.52 10.80 5.14
CA GLY A 209 3.43 9.71 5.46
C GLY A 209 4.83 9.90 4.87
N MET A 210 4.92 10.36 3.62
CA MET A 210 6.21 10.70 2.99
C MET A 210 6.92 11.82 3.73
N SER A 211 6.22 12.91 4.06
CA SER A 211 6.78 13.99 4.88
C SER A 211 7.29 13.49 6.24
N ALA A 212 6.56 12.58 6.90
CA ALA A 212 7.01 12.00 8.17
C ALA A 212 8.25 11.10 8.01
N ILE A 213 8.37 10.39 6.88
CA ILE A 213 9.55 9.58 6.56
C ILE A 213 10.75 10.48 6.24
N GLU A 214 10.57 11.55 5.46
CA GLU A 214 11.62 12.54 5.17
C GLU A 214 12.17 13.16 6.45
N ASP A 215 11.29 13.67 7.32
CA ASP A 215 11.66 14.23 8.62
C ASP A 215 12.44 13.20 9.46
N TRP A 216 11.98 11.95 9.48
CA TRP A 216 12.63 10.85 10.19
C TRP A 216 14.02 10.51 9.65
N LEU A 217 14.21 10.53 8.33
CA LEU A 217 15.52 10.32 7.70
C LEU A 217 16.49 11.47 8.00
N ASP A 218 15.98 12.71 8.03
CA ASP A 218 16.74 13.90 8.42
C ASP A 218 17.19 13.85 9.89
N GLU A 219 16.28 13.50 10.80
CA GLU A 219 16.59 13.30 12.22
C GLU A 219 17.62 12.17 12.43
N GLY A 220 17.53 11.11 11.62
CA GLY A 220 18.47 9.99 11.58
C GLY A 220 19.84 10.32 11.02
N GLN A 221 20.05 11.54 10.49
CA GLN A 221 21.27 11.96 9.81
C GLN A 221 21.65 11.04 8.65
N VAL A 222 20.65 10.48 7.96
CA VAL A 222 20.85 9.67 6.76
C VAL A 222 21.49 10.57 5.68
N PRO A 223 22.52 10.13 4.94
CA PRO A 223 23.09 10.91 3.84
C PRO A 223 22.06 11.15 2.74
N ASP A 224 22.09 12.31 2.10
CA ASP A 224 21.10 12.71 1.09
C ASP A 224 21.04 11.72 -0.09
N VAL A 225 22.16 11.08 -0.45
CA VAL A 225 22.21 10.04 -1.49
C VAL A 225 21.31 8.84 -1.18
N ALA A 226 21.11 8.53 0.11
CA ALA A 226 20.22 7.45 0.54
C ALA A 226 18.75 7.91 0.70
N LYS A 227 18.49 9.22 0.67
CA LYS A 227 17.13 9.80 0.72
C LYS A 227 16.51 9.95 -0.66
N GLU A 228 17.32 10.25 -1.68
CA GLU A 228 16.87 10.46 -3.07
C GLU A 228 15.86 9.43 -3.58
N PRO A 229 15.98 8.11 -3.31
CA PRO A 229 14.97 7.15 -3.74
C PRO A 229 13.59 7.36 -3.12
N PHE A 230 13.51 7.84 -1.87
CA PHE A 230 12.24 8.06 -1.17
C PHE A 230 11.43 9.21 -1.74
N GLU A 231 12.09 10.20 -2.37
CA GLU A 231 11.42 11.32 -3.04
C GLU A 231 10.56 10.87 -4.23
N GLN A 232 10.89 9.72 -4.82
CA GLN A 232 10.20 9.12 -5.98
C GLN A 232 9.19 8.05 -5.56
N CYS A 233 9.07 7.75 -4.27
CA CYS A 233 8.05 6.81 -3.80
C CYS A 233 6.65 7.39 -4.06
N PHE A 234 5.73 6.54 -4.53
CA PHE A 234 4.35 6.91 -4.83
C PHE A 234 4.13 7.80 -6.07
N ASP A 235 5.14 8.04 -6.90
CA ASP A 235 4.98 8.81 -8.14
C ASP A 235 3.88 8.23 -9.05
N LEU A 236 3.81 6.89 -9.18
CA LEU A 236 2.79 6.26 -10.01
C LEU A 236 1.40 6.50 -9.42
N THR A 237 1.21 6.20 -8.14
CA THR A 237 -0.06 6.37 -7.43
C THR A 237 -0.53 7.82 -7.47
N LEU A 238 0.36 8.79 -7.19
CA LEU A 238 0.04 10.20 -7.20
C LEU A 238 -0.32 10.69 -8.61
N SER A 239 0.32 10.15 -9.66
CA SER A 239 -0.05 10.44 -11.05
C SER A 239 -1.47 9.96 -11.39
N PHE A 240 -1.87 8.78 -10.90
CA PHE A 240 -3.24 8.24 -11.08
C PHE A 240 -4.29 9.02 -10.29
N LEU A 241 -3.94 9.47 -9.09
CA LEU A 241 -4.79 10.35 -8.27
C LEU A 241 -4.88 11.79 -8.84
N GLY A 242 -4.18 12.03 -9.95
CA GLY A 242 -4.05 13.31 -10.62
C GLY A 242 -3.04 14.21 -9.92
N GLU A 243 -2.12 14.81 -10.68
CA GLU A 243 -1.78 16.19 -10.39
C GLU A 243 -3.06 16.99 -10.63
N GLU A 244 -3.87 17.23 -9.59
CA GLU A 244 -4.64 18.47 -9.62
C GLU A 244 -3.56 19.54 -9.77
N SER A 245 -3.44 19.99 -11.01
CA SER A 245 -2.60 21.08 -11.42
C SER A 245 -2.95 22.18 -10.45
N ASN A 246 -2.10 22.39 -9.44
CA ASN A 246 -2.19 23.53 -8.55
C ASN A 246 -1.82 24.81 -9.32
N GLU A 247 -1.86 24.78 -10.66
CA GLU A 247 -2.50 25.79 -11.48
C GLU A 247 -4.02 25.87 -11.20
N ALA A 248 -4.38 26.08 -9.94
CA ALA A 248 -5.35 27.12 -9.68
C ALA A 248 -4.74 28.40 -10.25
N SER A 249 -4.92 28.58 -11.56
CA SER A 249 -5.08 29.90 -12.14
C SER A 249 -6.20 30.53 -11.32
N PHE A 250 -5.78 31.18 -10.25
CA PHE A 250 -6.55 32.18 -9.56
C PHE A 250 -6.69 33.28 -10.61
N VAL A 251 -7.58 33.06 -11.59
CA VAL A 251 -8.18 34.16 -12.32
C VAL A 251 -8.84 34.93 -11.21
N PRO A 252 -8.33 36.14 -10.84
CA PRO A 252 -8.97 36.93 -9.82
C PRO A 252 -10.32 37.30 -10.45
N ASP A 253 -11.33 36.54 -10.10
CA ASP A 253 -12.65 36.69 -10.66
C ASP A 253 -13.05 38.13 -10.36
N GLY A 254 -13.28 38.87 -11.44
CA GLY A 254 -13.45 40.29 -11.40
C GLY A 254 -14.50 40.62 -10.36
N PHE A 255 -14.11 41.45 -9.39
CA PHE A 255 -15.02 42.10 -8.46
C PHE A 255 -16.14 42.76 -9.27
N VAL A 256 -17.29 42.08 -9.41
CA VAL A 256 -18.50 42.63 -10.00
C VAL A 256 -19.04 43.62 -8.97
N GLY A 257 -18.59 44.86 -9.10
CA GLY A 257 -19.12 45.97 -8.34
C GLY A 257 -20.62 46.08 -8.58
N CYS A 258 -21.41 45.86 -7.53
CA CYS A 258 -22.80 46.28 -7.48
C CYS A 258 -22.85 47.81 -7.59
N GLY A 259 -23.00 48.31 -8.80
CA GLY A 259 -23.36 49.70 -9.08
C GLY A 259 -24.76 49.97 -8.52
N ALA A 260 -24.82 50.68 -7.40
CA ALA A 260 -26.04 51.31 -6.93
C ALA A 260 -26.35 52.53 -7.81
N THR A 261 -27.28 52.38 -8.75
CA THR A 261 -27.88 53.51 -9.48
C THR A 261 -29.09 54.05 -8.72
N SER A 262 -29.04 55.36 -8.42
CA SER A 262 -30.13 56.33 -8.21
C SER A 262 -31.37 55.98 -7.38
N LYS A 263 -31.61 56.78 -6.34
CA LYS A 263 -32.42 58.02 -6.46
C LYS A 263 -32.05 59.02 -5.37
#